data_AF-A0A972J394-F1
#
_entry.id   AF-A0A972J394-F1
#
_cell.length_a   1.000
_cell.length_b   1.000
_cell.length_c   1.000
_cell.angle_alpha   90.00
_cell.angle_beta   90.00
_cell.angle_gamma   90.00
#
_symmetry.space_group_name_H-M   'P 1'
#
loop_
_entity.id
_entity.type
_entity.pdbx_description
1 polymer ?
#
loop_
_entity_poly.entity_id
_entity_poly.type
_entity_poly.pdbx_seq_one_letter_code
_entity_poly.pdbx_strand_id
1 'polypeptide(L)'
;MFLNSLVLTFAPAVRLHTLQAELRWQHWVGFATWLAGYAVLYRQLNKLLPERDPYLLPIIALLNGWGLLMIYRLSTNFGIRQTIWTALAIIGFLVALKYKNLLPVLRRYKYVWLISGLLLTLLTFVIGTYPGGSGPGLWLNLGSVYIQPSEILKLLLIIYLAAYLADTLKARLRLAQLLAPSLILIAIAVLILVAQRDLGTATLFIILYTIVVYLASGKRRVLLISFIIVILALIAGYLVFNVIQLRIEAWLNPWQDARNNSYQIVQSLIAVANGGLLGRGLGLGSPAVIPVAHSDFIFTAILEEFGVAGGLALVMVLALFTTRGLTIALCAPNQFQRFLAAGLTSYIATQSILIMGGTIRLLPLTGVTLPFISYGGTSLVVSAASALLLMIISNQPKDQAAPIDRTRPYKLVGGVFLAGFAAITMLGIYWGFFRADALLARGDNPRRAISDMYVYRGTLLDRNNHPLTANSGLAGKYKRDYLYPPLSAVIGYSDPNYGQTGIEFRMDDYLRGLAENSRFHVDSVRLLYGQD
;
A
#
# COMPACT_ATOMS: atom_id res chain seq x y z
N MET A 1 -7.56 -17.10 3.85
CA MET A 1 -7.15 -17.11 2.42
C MET A 1 -8.00 -18.04 1.56
N PHE A 2 -8.17 -19.32 1.94
CA PHE A 2 -9.06 -20.24 1.20
C PHE A 2 -10.49 -19.71 1.07
N LEU A 3 -11.12 -19.31 2.19
CA LEU A 3 -12.46 -18.70 2.17
C LEU A 3 -12.55 -17.47 1.28
N ASN A 4 -11.58 -16.55 1.34
CA ASN A 4 -11.51 -15.39 0.44
C ASN A 4 -11.40 -15.80 -1.04
N SER A 5 -10.71 -16.90 -1.34
CA SER A 5 -10.61 -17.42 -2.71
C SER A 5 -11.94 -17.99 -3.19
N LEU A 6 -12.69 -18.67 -2.32
CA LEU A 6 -14.06 -19.10 -2.62
C LEU A 6 -15.00 -17.91 -2.83
N VAL A 7 -15.01 -16.94 -1.91
CA VAL A 7 -15.82 -15.72 -2.02
C VAL A 7 -15.53 -14.99 -3.34
N LEU A 8 -14.25 -14.83 -3.69
CA LEU A 8 -13.86 -14.17 -4.94
C LEU A 8 -14.29 -14.95 -6.20
N THR A 9 -14.36 -16.29 -6.11
CA THR A 9 -14.85 -17.15 -7.20
C THR A 9 -16.32 -16.87 -7.51
N PHE A 10 -17.14 -16.77 -6.45
CA PHE A 10 -18.60 -16.60 -6.54
C PHE A 10 -19.08 -15.14 -6.56
N ALA A 11 -18.20 -14.17 -6.31
CA ALA A 11 -18.58 -12.75 -6.31
C ALA A 11 -19.32 -12.28 -7.57
N PRO A 12 -18.99 -12.71 -8.81
CA PRO A 12 -19.77 -12.35 -9.99
C PRO A 12 -21.23 -12.83 -9.92
N ALA A 13 -21.46 -14.05 -9.43
CA ALA A 13 -22.80 -14.62 -9.29
C ALA A 13 -23.64 -13.85 -8.27
N VAL A 14 -23.03 -13.47 -7.14
CA VAL A 14 -23.68 -12.63 -6.12
C VAL A 14 -23.99 -11.23 -6.67
N ARG A 15 -23.03 -10.60 -7.36
CA ARG A 15 -23.20 -9.25 -7.91
C ARG A 15 -24.26 -9.18 -9.02
N LEU A 16 -24.41 -10.24 -9.80
CA LEU A 16 -25.38 -10.32 -10.91
C LEU A 16 -26.72 -10.95 -10.50
N HIS A 17 -26.86 -11.41 -9.25
CA HIS A 17 -28.02 -12.17 -8.77
C HIS A 17 -28.36 -13.39 -9.65
N THR A 18 -27.34 -14.06 -10.20
CA THR A 18 -27.52 -15.21 -11.12
C THR A 18 -26.42 -16.24 -10.98
N LEU A 19 -26.81 -17.52 -10.93
CA LEU A 19 -25.88 -18.66 -10.92
C LEU A 19 -25.25 -18.93 -12.29
N GLN A 20 -25.76 -18.32 -13.35
CA GLN A 20 -25.22 -18.44 -14.71
C GLN A 20 -24.00 -17.53 -14.96
N ALA A 21 -23.61 -16.74 -13.96
CA ALA A 21 -22.46 -15.85 -14.07
C ALA A 21 -21.14 -16.63 -14.25
N GLU A 22 -20.25 -16.10 -15.08
CA GLU A 22 -18.90 -16.65 -15.21
C GLU A 22 -18.13 -16.51 -13.90
N LEU A 23 -17.79 -17.66 -13.31
CA LEU A 23 -17.03 -17.73 -12.07
C LEU A 23 -15.54 -17.44 -12.31
N ARG A 24 -14.90 -16.84 -11.31
CA ARG A 24 -13.47 -16.51 -11.39
C ARG A 24 -12.62 -17.68 -10.89
N TRP A 25 -11.79 -18.27 -11.75
CA TRP A 25 -10.93 -19.39 -11.36
C TRP A 25 -9.43 -19.08 -11.35
N GLN A 26 -9.01 -18.00 -12.01
CA GLN A 26 -7.60 -17.73 -12.28
C GLN A 26 -6.77 -17.45 -11.01
N HIS A 27 -7.37 -16.89 -9.95
CA HIS A 27 -6.67 -16.62 -8.69
C HIS A 27 -6.27 -17.88 -7.90
N TRP A 28 -6.84 -19.05 -8.23
CA TRP A 28 -6.47 -20.31 -7.58
C TRP A 28 -5.03 -20.73 -7.86
N VAL A 29 -4.48 -20.36 -9.01
CA VAL A 29 -3.04 -20.57 -9.32
C VAL A 29 -2.17 -19.77 -8.34
N GLY A 30 -2.55 -18.51 -8.09
CA GLY A 30 -1.90 -17.66 -7.08
C GLY A 30 -2.02 -18.25 -5.68
N PHE A 31 -3.22 -18.68 -5.29
CA PHE A 31 -3.47 -19.31 -3.98
C PHE A 31 -2.65 -20.59 -3.79
N ALA A 32 -2.62 -21.48 -4.78
CA ALA A 32 -1.86 -22.74 -4.71
C ALA A 32 -0.35 -22.47 -4.60
N THR A 33 0.18 -21.53 -5.40
CA THR A 33 1.59 -21.11 -5.34
C THR A 33 1.94 -20.55 -3.97
N TRP A 34 1.09 -19.67 -3.44
CA TRP A 34 1.24 -19.10 -2.10
C TRP A 34 1.23 -20.20 -1.03
N LEU A 35 0.23 -21.09 -1.03
CA LEU A 35 0.09 -22.14 -0.03
C LEU A 35 1.27 -23.10 -0.04
N ALA A 36 1.64 -23.61 -1.22
CA ALA A 36 2.77 -24.53 -1.37
C ALA A 36 4.08 -23.87 -0.96
N GLY A 37 4.34 -22.65 -1.44
CA GLY A 37 5.57 -21.93 -1.16
C GLY A 37 5.74 -21.59 0.33
N TYR A 38 4.71 -21.09 1.00
CA TYR A 38 4.77 -20.81 2.44
C TYR A 38 4.80 -22.07 3.30
N ALA A 39 4.17 -23.17 2.86
CA ALA A 39 4.31 -24.47 3.53
C ALA A 39 5.75 -25.01 3.47
N VAL A 40 6.41 -24.87 2.31
CA VAL A 40 7.84 -25.21 2.15
C VAL A 40 8.71 -24.32 3.03
N LEU A 41 8.49 -23.00 3.04
CA LEU A 41 9.20 -22.07 3.91
C LEU A 41 9.04 -22.45 5.38
N TYR A 42 7.82 -22.74 5.83
CA TYR A 42 7.55 -23.15 7.20
C TYR A 42 8.36 -24.39 7.59
N ARG A 43 8.34 -25.43 6.76
CA ARG A 43 9.10 -26.67 6.98
C ARG A 43 10.61 -26.41 7.02
N GLN A 44 11.15 -25.65 6.08
CA GLN A 44 12.59 -25.40 5.98
C GLN A 44 13.10 -24.53 7.13
N LEU A 45 12.33 -23.54 7.54
CA LEU A 45 12.70 -22.69 8.64
C LEU A 45 12.59 -23.40 10.00
N ASN A 46 11.63 -24.32 10.21
CA ASN A 46 11.62 -25.15 11.42
C ASN A 46 12.86 -26.05 11.52
N LYS A 47 13.43 -26.47 10.38
CA LYS A 47 14.66 -27.26 10.34
C LYS A 47 15.93 -26.41 10.55
N LEU A 48 16.00 -25.26 9.91
CA LEU A 48 17.24 -24.46 9.85
C LEU A 48 17.31 -23.35 10.91
N LEU A 49 16.18 -22.82 11.35
CA LEU A 49 16.05 -21.74 12.33
C LEU A 49 14.95 -22.08 13.37
N PRO A 50 15.15 -23.11 14.22
CA PRO A 50 14.12 -23.59 15.15
C PRO A 50 13.74 -22.58 16.25
N GLU A 51 14.64 -21.66 16.60
CA GLU A 51 14.45 -20.67 17.67
C GLU A 51 13.99 -19.29 17.16
N ARG A 52 13.72 -19.16 15.86
CA ARG A 52 13.23 -17.91 15.25
C ARG A 52 11.93 -17.42 15.90
N ASP A 53 11.64 -16.13 15.75
CA ASP A 53 10.34 -15.59 16.13
C ASP A 53 9.22 -16.29 15.33
N PRO A 54 8.25 -16.95 16.01
CA PRO A 54 7.25 -17.77 15.32
C PRO A 54 6.15 -16.96 14.63
N TYR A 55 6.05 -15.65 14.88
CA TYR A 55 4.97 -14.81 14.36
C TYR A 55 5.31 -14.17 13.01
N LEU A 56 6.59 -13.94 12.72
CA LEU A 56 7.01 -13.26 11.49
C LEU A 56 6.53 -13.98 10.23
N LEU A 57 6.66 -15.31 10.14
CA LEU A 57 6.30 -16.05 8.94
C LEU A 57 4.78 -16.04 8.68
N PRO A 58 3.90 -16.34 9.65
CA PRO A 58 2.45 -16.17 9.50
C PRO A 58 2.04 -14.76 9.09
N ILE A 59 2.67 -13.72 9.67
CA ILE A 59 2.36 -12.33 9.32
C ILE A 59 2.67 -12.04 7.85
N ILE A 60 3.88 -12.35 7.38
CA ILE A 60 4.24 -12.08 5.98
C ILE A 60 3.42 -12.93 5.01
N ALA A 61 3.08 -14.16 5.39
CA ALA A 61 2.22 -15.03 4.59
C ALA A 61 0.81 -14.43 4.46
N LEU A 62 0.23 -13.93 5.57
CA LEU A 62 -1.07 -13.29 5.57
C LEU A 62 -1.08 -12.02 4.69
N LEU A 63 -0.08 -11.13 4.86
CA LEU A 63 0.02 -9.89 4.08
C LEU A 63 0.19 -10.20 2.58
N ASN A 64 1.11 -11.10 2.22
CA ASN A 64 1.33 -11.46 0.82
C ASN A 64 0.12 -12.18 0.19
N GLY A 65 -0.52 -13.09 0.92
CA GLY A 65 -1.71 -13.80 0.43
C GLY A 65 -2.90 -12.87 0.23
N TRP A 66 -3.12 -11.94 1.17
CA TRP A 66 -4.19 -10.95 1.06
C TRP A 66 -3.93 -10.00 -0.12
N GLY A 67 -2.72 -9.48 -0.25
CA GLY A 67 -2.31 -8.65 -1.39
C GLY A 67 -2.48 -9.37 -2.72
N LEU A 68 -2.03 -10.62 -2.82
CA LEU A 68 -2.13 -11.42 -4.04
C LEU A 68 -3.59 -11.58 -4.49
N LEU A 69 -4.51 -11.93 -3.58
CA LEU A 69 -5.93 -12.05 -3.90
C LEU A 69 -6.55 -10.71 -4.32
N MET A 70 -6.18 -9.61 -3.64
CA MET A 70 -6.63 -8.27 -4.02
C MET A 70 -6.14 -7.85 -5.41
N ILE A 71 -4.89 -8.17 -5.74
CA ILE A 71 -4.34 -7.88 -7.07
C ILE A 71 -5.09 -8.69 -8.14
N TYR A 72 -5.33 -9.99 -7.95
CA TYR A 72 -6.16 -10.79 -8.87
C TYR A 72 -7.57 -10.20 -9.03
N ARG A 73 -8.16 -9.76 -7.91
CA ARG A 73 -9.47 -9.10 -7.88
C ARG A 73 -9.51 -7.83 -8.73
N LEU A 74 -8.43 -7.04 -8.72
CA LEU A 74 -8.30 -5.78 -9.46
C LEU A 74 -7.88 -5.98 -10.92
N SER A 75 -6.93 -6.87 -11.18
CA SER A 75 -6.45 -7.19 -12.53
C SER A 75 -5.79 -8.57 -12.53
N THR A 76 -6.31 -9.46 -13.35
CA THR A 76 -5.77 -10.82 -13.42
C THR A 76 -4.36 -10.85 -14.04
N ASN A 77 -4.08 -10.00 -15.02
CA ASN A 77 -2.75 -9.92 -15.63
C ASN A 77 -1.67 -9.53 -14.59
N PHE A 78 -1.95 -8.55 -13.73
CA PHE A 78 -1.04 -8.21 -12.64
C PHE A 78 -1.00 -9.29 -11.55
N GLY A 79 -2.11 -10.00 -11.31
CA GLY A 79 -2.17 -11.13 -10.38
C GLY A 79 -1.25 -12.29 -10.79
N ILE A 80 -1.22 -12.65 -12.07
CA ILE A 80 -0.32 -13.67 -12.62
C ILE A 80 1.14 -13.22 -12.47
N ARG A 81 1.46 -11.97 -12.83
CA ARG A 81 2.81 -11.41 -12.65
C ARG A 81 3.23 -11.40 -11.19
N GLN A 82 2.36 -11.01 -10.28
CA GLN A 82 2.62 -11.04 -8.84
C GLN A 82 2.84 -12.48 -8.34
N THR A 83 2.13 -13.46 -8.89
CA THR A 83 2.32 -14.88 -8.56
C THR A 83 3.75 -15.34 -8.91
N ILE A 84 4.25 -14.95 -10.08
CA ILE A 84 5.64 -15.22 -10.49
C ILE A 84 6.61 -14.54 -9.52
N TRP A 85 6.37 -13.28 -9.16
CA TRP A 85 7.20 -12.57 -8.18
C TRP A 85 7.17 -13.20 -6.78
N THR A 86 6.01 -13.68 -6.33
CA THR A 86 5.89 -14.43 -5.08
C THR A 86 6.73 -15.71 -5.14
N ALA A 87 6.66 -16.47 -6.24
CA ALA A 87 7.49 -17.67 -6.42
C ALA A 87 8.99 -17.32 -6.41
N LEU A 88 9.41 -16.29 -7.13
CA LEU A 88 10.80 -15.81 -7.16
C LEU A 88 11.28 -15.33 -5.78
N ALA A 89 10.43 -14.60 -5.04
CA ALA A 89 10.74 -14.16 -3.68
C ALA A 89 10.92 -15.35 -2.73
N ILE A 90 10.07 -16.40 -2.84
CA ILE A 90 10.17 -17.62 -2.05
C ILE A 90 11.43 -18.42 -2.40
N ILE A 91 11.76 -18.55 -3.69
CA ILE A 91 12.99 -19.21 -4.13
C ILE A 91 14.22 -18.46 -3.61
N GLY A 92 14.27 -17.13 -3.81
CA GLY A 92 15.36 -16.29 -3.32
C GLY A 92 15.51 -16.37 -1.79
N PHE A 93 14.38 -16.38 -1.06
CA PHE A 93 14.36 -16.59 0.38
C PHE A 93 14.97 -17.95 0.76
N LEU A 94 14.56 -19.04 0.11
CA LEU A 94 15.06 -20.39 0.38
C LEU A 94 16.55 -20.55 0.09
N VAL A 95 17.03 -19.94 -1.00
CA VAL A 95 18.45 -19.95 -1.37
C VAL A 95 19.27 -19.18 -0.34
N ALA A 96 18.84 -17.96 0.01
CA ALA A 96 19.53 -17.13 0.99
C ALA A 96 19.50 -17.74 2.41
N LEU A 97 18.42 -18.45 2.78
CA LEU A 97 18.31 -19.16 4.06
C LEU A 97 19.39 -20.24 4.24
N LYS A 98 19.83 -20.89 3.16
CA LYS A 98 20.91 -21.91 3.22
C LYS A 98 22.28 -21.30 3.46
N TYR A 99 22.45 -20.00 3.24
CA TYR A 99 23.74 -19.34 3.33
C TYR A 99 24.05 -18.89 4.77
N LYS A 100 24.69 -19.78 5.55
CA LYS A 100 25.00 -19.55 6.98
C LYS A 100 25.80 -18.27 7.25
N ASN A 101 26.65 -17.85 6.31
CA ASN A 101 27.51 -16.68 6.45
C ASN A 101 26.90 -15.38 5.88
N LEU A 102 25.58 -15.33 5.66
CA LEU A 102 24.90 -14.18 5.07
C LEU A 102 25.18 -12.88 5.84
N LEU A 103 24.89 -12.84 7.15
CA LEU A 103 25.06 -11.62 7.96
C LEU A 103 26.52 -11.15 8.03
N PRO A 104 27.53 -12.01 8.29
CA PRO A 104 28.95 -11.62 8.23
C PRO A 104 29.38 -11.04 6.87
N VAL A 105 28.95 -11.64 5.76
CA VAL A 105 29.29 -11.19 4.40
C VAL A 105 28.68 -9.82 4.11
N LEU A 106 27.40 -9.63 4.46
CA LEU A 106 26.73 -8.33 4.33
C LEU A 106 27.44 -7.23 5.12
N ARG A 107 27.88 -7.52 6.35
CA ARG A 107 28.63 -6.57 7.18
C ARG A 107 30.02 -6.25 6.62
N ARG A 108 30.76 -7.28 6.20
CA ARG A 108 32.15 -7.15 5.70
C ARG A 108 32.21 -6.28 4.45
N TYR A 109 31.31 -6.53 3.49
CA TYR A 109 31.30 -5.87 2.19
C TYR A 109 30.29 -4.72 2.10
N LYS A 110 29.95 -4.09 3.24
CA LYS A 110 28.93 -3.03 3.34
C LYS A 110 29.06 -1.90 2.30
N TYR A 111 30.28 -1.46 2.01
CA TYR A 111 30.55 -0.41 1.02
C TYR A 111 30.37 -0.92 -0.42
N VAL A 112 30.85 -2.12 -0.72
CA VAL A 112 30.72 -2.74 -2.05
C VAL A 112 29.24 -2.91 -2.39
N TRP A 113 28.44 -3.42 -1.45
CA TRP A 113 27.01 -3.56 -1.63
C TRP A 113 26.33 -2.21 -1.88
N LEU A 114 26.55 -1.20 -1.03
CA LEU A 114 25.92 0.10 -1.20
C LEU A 114 26.32 0.78 -2.52
N ILE A 115 27.61 0.79 -2.86
CA ILE A 115 28.11 1.39 -4.11
C ILE A 115 27.52 0.65 -5.32
N SER A 116 27.44 -0.69 -5.28
CA SER A 116 26.80 -1.45 -6.36
C SER A 116 25.33 -1.08 -6.55
N GLY A 117 24.58 -0.87 -5.45
CA GLY A 117 23.20 -0.40 -5.52
C GLY A 117 23.07 1.03 -6.07
N LEU A 118 23.99 1.92 -5.71
CA LEU A 118 24.05 3.28 -6.24
C LEU A 118 24.35 3.28 -7.74
N LEU A 119 25.32 2.49 -8.19
CA LEU A 119 25.65 2.33 -9.60
C LEU A 119 24.49 1.72 -10.38
N LEU A 120 23.81 0.70 -9.83
CA LEU A 120 22.63 0.12 -10.46
C LEU A 120 21.48 1.13 -10.56
N THR A 121 21.33 2.00 -9.57
CA THR A 121 20.34 3.08 -9.61
C THR A 121 20.74 4.15 -10.62
N LEU A 122 22.01 4.52 -10.71
CA LEU A 122 22.54 5.45 -11.70
C LEU A 122 22.37 4.94 -13.14
N LEU A 123 22.48 3.62 -13.34
CA LEU A 123 22.31 2.98 -14.64
C LEU A 123 20.92 3.26 -15.26
N THR A 124 19.90 3.50 -14.43
CA THR A 124 18.56 3.86 -14.92
C THR A 124 18.50 5.20 -15.66
N PHE A 125 19.45 6.12 -15.47
CA PHE A 125 19.51 7.33 -16.30
C PHE A 125 19.87 7.03 -17.75
N VAL A 126 20.56 5.92 -18.01
CA VAL A 126 21.03 5.55 -19.35
C VAL A 126 20.05 4.61 -20.03
N ILE A 127 19.57 3.58 -19.32
CA ILE A 127 18.73 2.50 -19.89
C ILE A 127 17.40 2.31 -19.14
N GLY A 128 17.03 3.27 -18.30
CA GLY A 128 15.79 3.20 -17.52
C GLY A 128 14.55 3.38 -18.40
N THR A 129 13.50 2.67 -18.02
CA THR A 129 12.21 2.63 -18.71
C THR A 129 11.08 2.90 -17.72
N TYR A 130 9.94 3.35 -18.23
CA TYR A 130 8.72 3.46 -17.46
C TYR A 130 7.75 2.35 -17.91
N PRO A 131 7.33 1.42 -17.03
CA PRO A 131 6.45 0.31 -17.41
C PRO A 131 5.10 0.75 -18.02
N GLY A 132 4.63 1.96 -17.72
CA GLY A 132 3.39 2.54 -18.27
C GLY A 132 3.58 3.35 -19.57
N GLY A 133 4.74 3.26 -20.24
CA GLY A 133 5.03 3.98 -21.48
C GLY A 133 5.63 5.36 -21.26
N SER A 134 4.85 6.31 -20.74
CA SER A 134 5.29 7.70 -20.51
C SER A 134 5.47 8.00 -19.02
N GLY A 135 6.72 8.20 -18.57
CA GLY A 135 7.03 8.52 -17.18
C GLY A 135 8.53 8.51 -16.89
N PRO A 136 8.96 8.73 -15.64
CA PRO A 136 10.36 8.68 -15.26
C PRO A 136 10.91 7.26 -15.45
N GLY A 137 12.10 7.16 -16.05
CA GLY A 137 12.78 5.89 -16.32
C GLY A 137 13.37 5.24 -15.06
N LEU A 138 12.54 4.81 -14.11
CA LEU A 138 13.00 4.24 -12.83
C LEU A 138 13.28 2.73 -12.90
N TRP A 139 12.84 2.05 -13.95
CA TRP A 139 12.87 0.60 -14.05
C TRP A 139 13.85 0.11 -15.12
N LEU A 140 14.61 -0.93 -14.80
CA LEU A 140 15.40 -1.67 -15.76
C LEU A 140 14.52 -2.77 -16.37
N ASN A 141 14.41 -2.76 -17.70
CA ASN A 141 13.62 -3.74 -18.45
C ASN A 141 14.48 -4.97 -18.78
N LEU A 142 14.07 -6.14 -18.29
CA LEU A 142 14.64 -7.45 -18.61
C LEU A 142 13.64 -8.30 -19.40
N GLY A 143 13.04 -7.71 -20.45
CA GLY A 143 12.04 -8.34 -21.30
C GLY A 143 10.62 -8.21 -20.74
N SER A 144 10.14 -9.25 -20.05
CA SER A 144 8.79 -9.26 -19.44
C SER A 144 8.80 -8.82 -17.97
N VAL A 145 9.98 -8.62 -17.40
CA VAL A 145 10.22 -8.35 -15.98
C VAL A 145 10.87 -6.99 -15.82
N TYR A 146 10.31 -6.17 -14.93
CA TYR A 146 10.85 -4.85 -14.59
C TYR A 146 11.46 -4.88 -13.20
N ILE A 147 12.71 -4.45 -13.09
CA ILE A 147 13.41 -4.32 -11.81
C ILE A 147 13.56 -2.85 -11.47
N GLN A 148 13.19 -2.45 -10.26
CA GLN A 148 13.40 -1.10 -9.75
C GLN A 148 14.64 -1.08 -8.84
N PRO A 149 15.78 -0.53 -9.27
CA PRO A 149 17.00 -0.52 -8.47
C PRO A 149 16.86 0.20 -7.13
N SER A 150 16.02 1.24 -7.06
CA SER A 150 15.80 2.02 -5.83
C SER A 150 15.19 1.17 -4.70
N GLU A 151 14.41 0.12 -5.02
CA GLU A 151 13.93 -0.86 -4.05
C GLU A 151 15.09 -1.65 -3.43
N ILE A 152 16.05 -2.11 -4.25
CA ILE A 152 17.22 -2.86 -3.77
C ILE A 152 18.12 -1.92 -2.94
N LEU A 153 18.33 -0.70 -3.43
CA LEU A 153 19.17 0.30 -2.77
C LEU A 153 18.68 0.60 -1.34
N LYS A 154 17.37 0.60 -1.07
CA LYS A 154 16.83 0.74 0.31
C LYS A 154 17.42 -0.28 1.26
N LEU A 155 17.38 -1.55 0.89
CA LEU A 155 17.89 -2.64 1.73
C LEU A 155 19.39 -2.53 1.94
N LEU A 156 20.15 -2.24 0.87
CA LEU A 156 21.60 -2.08 0.94
C LEU A 156 22.00 -0.88 1.81
N LEU A 157 21.23 0.22 1.76
CA LEU A 157 21.42 1.37 2.62
C LEU A 157 21.22 1.00 4.09
N ILE A 158 20.17 0.25 4.44
CA ILE A 158 19.93 -0.19 5.83
C ILE A 158 21.08 -1.07 6.32
N ILE A 159 21.53 -2.02 5.50
CA ILE A 159 22.67 -2.89 5.80
C ILE A 159 23.93 -2.07 6.02
N TYR A 160 24.20 -1.12 5.14
CA TYR A 160 25.34 -0.21 5.24
C TYR A 160 25.30 0.59 6.55
N LEU A 161 24.19 1.28 6.82
CA LEU A 161 24.04 2.12 8.01
C LEU A 161 24.19 1.29 9.29
N ALA A 162 23.56 0.11 9.35
CA ALA A 162 23.67 -0.78 10.49
C ALA A 162 25.13 -1.21 10.74
N ALA A 163 25.85 -1.60 9.68
CA ALA A 163 27.22 -2.07 9.78
C ALA A 163 28.20 -0.93 10.11
N TYR A 164 28.06 0.19 9.42
CA TYR A 164 28.89 1.38 9.62
C TYR A 164 28.73 1.97 11.03
N LEU A 165 27.50 2.09 11.54
CA LEU A 165 27.24 2.62 12.88
C LEU A 165 27.70 1.65 13.97
N ALA A 166 27.57 0.34 13.76
CA ALA A 166 28.09 -0.67 14.69
C ALA A 166 29.62 -0.65 14.79
N ASP A 167 30.33 -0.34 13.71
CA ASP A 167 31.79 -0.24 13.73
C ASP A 167 32.27 1.09 14.33
N THR A 168 31.60 2.20 14.01
CA THR A 168 31.99 3.54 14.47
C THR A 168 31.66 3.83 15.94
N LEU A 169 30.58 3.24 16.48
CA LEU A 169 30.28 3.36 17.92
C LEU A 169 31.34 2.66 18.78
N LYS A 170 31.92 1.55 18.30
CA LYS A 170 33.06 0.91 18.98
C LYS A 170 34.29 1.82 19.02
N ALA A 171 34.49 2.61 17.98
CA ALA A 171 35.59 3.57 17.89
C ALA A 171 35.39 4.86 18.72
N ARG A 172 34.26 5.02 19.43
CA ARG A 172 33.94 6.17 20.30
C ARG A 172 34.12 7.55 19.63
N LEU A 173 33.82 7.65 18.33
CA LEU A 173 33.98 8.88 17.55
C LEU A 173 33.02 10.00 18.00
N ARG A 174 33.43 11.26 17.78
CA ARG A 174 32.54 12.43 17.97
C ARG A 174 31.39 12.37 16.96
N LEU A 175 30.24 12.95 17.30
CA LEU A 175 29.02 12.87 16.47
C LEU A 175 29.24 13.35 15.02
N ALA A 176 29.98 14.45 14.83
CA ALA A 176 30.27 14.97 13.49
C ALA A 176 31.12 13.99 12.66
N GLN A 177 32.13 13.37 13.28
CA GLN A 177 32.99 12.37 12.64
C GLN A 177 32.24 11.07 12.35
N LEU A 178 31.29 10.71 13.21
CA LEU A 178 30.40 9.56 13.01
C LEU A 178 29.47 9.79 11.81
N LEU A 179 28.93 11.00 11.65
CA LEU A 179 27.93 11.30 10.62
C LEU A 179 28.50 11.65 9.25
N ALA A 180 29.70 12.24 9.16
CA ALA A 180 30.17 12.81 7.90
C ALA A 180 30.24 11.79 6.72
N PRO A 181 30.86 10.60 6.86
CA PRO A 181 30.91 9.62 5.77
C PRO A 181 29.55 9.06 5.38
N SER A 182 28.67 8.81 6.36
CA SER A 182 27.32 8.31 6.08
C SER A 182 26.43 9.39 5.47
N LEU A 183 26.64 10.66 5.81
CA LEU A 183 25.89 11.80 5.31
C LEU A 183 26.19 12.06 3.82
N ILE A 184 27.44 11.89 3.38
CA ILE A 184 27.82 12.04 1.97
C ILE A 184 27.11 10.98 1.12
N LEU A 185 27.15 9.72 1.53
CA LEU A 185 26.54 8.63 0.75
C LEU A 185 25.02 8.73 0.69
N ILE A 186 24.36 9.10 1.79
CA ILE A 186 22.91 9.32 1.76
C ILE A 186 22.54 10.55 0.92
N ALA A 187 23.34 11.62 0.96
CA ALA A 187 23.12 12.80 0.12
C ALA A 187 23.21 12.43 -1.37
N ILE A 188 24.23 11.66 -1.76
CA ILE A 188 24.35 11.15 -3.14
C ILE A 188 23.12 10.31 -3.53
N ALA A 189 22.70 9.37 -2.67
CA ALA A 189 21.53 8.54 -2.92
C ALA A 189 20.25 9.38 -3.11
N VAL A 190 20.02 10.35 -2.23
CA VAL A 190 18.86 11.24 -2.30
C VAL A 190 18.91 12.14 -3.54
N LEU A 191 20.08 12.69 -3.89
CA LEU A 191 20.24 13.51 -5.09
C LEU A 191 19.94 12.72 -6.37
N ILE A 192 20.40 11.47 -6.45
CA ILE A 192 20.08 10.56 -7.56
C ILE A 192 18.56 10.36 -7.66
N LEU A 193 17.88 10.07 -6.55
CA LEU A 193 16.43 9.82 -6.53
C LEU A 193 15.62 11.09 -6.86
N VAL A 194 16.05 12.25 -6.38
CA VAL A 194 15.43 13.53 -6.72
C VAL A 194 15.59 13.84 -8.21
N ALA A 195 16.78 13.62 -8.78
CA ALA A 195 17.03 13.77 -10.20
C ALA A 195 16.18 12.81 -11.05
N GLN A 196 15.88 11.61 -10.54
CA GLN A 196 14.94 10.66 -11.13
C GLN A 196 13.46 11.03 -10.95
N ARG A 197 13.15 12.05 -10.14
CA ARG A 197 11.79 12.40 -9.69
C ARG A 197 11.11 11.29 -8.85
N ASP A 198 11.89 10.42 -8.21
CA ASP A 198 11.42 9.38 -7.27
C ASP A 198 11.42 9.91 -5.83
N LEU A 199 10.52 10.86 -5.58
CA LEU A 199 10.48 11.63 -4.33
C LEU A 199 9.98 10.82 -3.14
N GLY A 200 9.06 9.89 -3.36
CA GLY A 200 8.58 9.00 -2.29
C GLY A 200 9.71 8.17 -1.72
N THR A 201 10.54 7.61 -2.60
CA THR A 201 11.72 6.85 -2.18
C THR A 201 12.78 7.76 -1.54
N ALA A 202 13.00 8.97 -2.07
CA ALA A 202 13.91 9.94 -1.45
C ALA A 202 13.50 10.33 -0.02
N THR A 203 12.21 10.62 0.21
CA THR A 203 11.67 10.90 1.56
C THR A 203 11.86 9.72 2.49
N LEU A 204 11.59 8.50 2.01
CA LEU A 204 11.79 7.28 2.78
C LEU A 204 13.27 7.11 3.18
N PHE A 205 14.22 7.37 2.28
CA PHE A 205 15.66 7.30 2.57
C PHE A 205 16.08 8.26 3.68
N ILE A 206 15.58 9.50 3.64
CA ILE A 206 15.85 10.51 4.68
C ILE A 206 15.29 10.04 6.03
N ILE A 207 14.03 9.58 6.06
CA ILE A 207 13.40 9.10 7.31
C ILE A 207 14.16 7.89 7.87
N LEU A 208 14.54 6.93 7.04
CA LEU A 208 15.30 5.76 7.51
C LEU A 208 16.68 6.12 8.02
N TYR A 209 17.39 7.01 7.34
CA TYR A 209 18.67 7.52 7.81
C TYR A 209 18.51 8.15 9.19
N THR A 210 17.53 9.05 9.34
CA THR A 210 17.22 9.70 10.62
C THR A 210 16.93 8.71 11.73
N ILE A 211 16.09 7.70 11.47
CA ILE A 211 15.71 6.69 12.47
C ILE A 211 16.92 5.86 12.88
N VAL A 212 17.68 5.30 11.93
CA VAL A 212 18.82 4.42 12.24
C VAL A 212 19.93 5.20 12.97
N VAL A 213 20.20 6.44 12.56
CA VAL A 213 21.15 7.32 13.27
C VAL A 213 20.64 7.71 14.66
N TYR A 214 19.35 7.97 14.82
CA TYR A 214 18.77 8.25 16.14
C TYR A 214 18.87 7.04 17.08
N LEU A 215 18.61 5.84 16.57
CA LEU A 215 18.75 4.59 17.32
C LEU A 215 20.20 4.35 17.75
N ALA A 216 21.18 4.68 16.90
CA ALA A 216 22.60 4.55 17.20
C ALA A 216 23.13 5.62 18.17
N SER A 217 22.77 6.89 17.94
CA SER A 217 23.30 8.02 18.71
C SER A 217 22.54 8.29 20.01
N GLY A 218 21.24 7.98 20.06
CA GLY A 218 20.31 8.34 21.12
C GLY A 218 20.06 9.85 21.27
N LYS A 219 20.54 10.69 20.33
CA LYS A 219 20.50 12.15 20.43
C LYS A 219 19.26 12.72 19.77
N ARG A 220 18.35 13.29 20.55
CA ARG A 220 17.12 13.94 20.04
C ARG A 220 17.39 15.07 19.04
N ARG A 221 18.54 15.74 19.11
CA ARG A 221 18.96 16.76 18.14
C ARG A 221 18.98 16.25 16.70
N VAL A 222 19.27 14.96 16.48
CA VAL A 222 19.23 14.35 15.14
C VAL A 222 17.83 14.40 14.54
N LEU A 223 16.80 14.13 15.35
CA LEU A 223 15.40 14.19 14.91
C LEU A 223 15.01 15.61 14.51
N LEU A 224 15.36 16.60 15.34
CA LEU A 224 15.05 18.01 15.09
C LEU A 224 15.77 18.53 13.83
N ILE A 225 17.06 18.24 13.66
CA ILE A 225 17.82 18.64 12.47
C ILE A 225 17.24 17.98 11.21
N SER A 226 16.93 16.67 11.28
CA SER A 226 16.35 15.96 10.14
C SER A 226 14.98 16.50 9.75
N PHE A 227 14.15 16.86 10.74
CA PHE A 227 12.85 17.47 10.51
C PHE A 227 12.98 18.81 9.79
N ILE A 228 13.92 19.67 10.21
CA ILE A 228 14.21 20.93 9.52
C ILE A 228 14.68 20.67 8.08
N ILE A 229 15.58 19.70 7.86
CA ILE A 229 16.05 19.33 6.52
C ILE A 229 14.89 18.87 5.63
N VAL A 230 13.98 18.05 6.14
CA VAL A 230 12.80 17.59 5.37
C VAL A 230 11.89 18.77 5.00
N ILE A 231 11.65 19.71 5.93
CA ILE A 231 10.87 20.91 5.63
C ILE A 231 11.55 21.76 4.55
N LEU A 232 12.85 22.00 4.68
CA LEU A 232 13.61 22.76 3.68
C LEU A 232 13.61 22.07 2.31
N ALA A 233 13.76 20.74 2.28
CA ALA A 233 13.68 19.96 1.06
C ALA A 233 12.28 19.99 0.44
N LEU A 234 11.21 20.00 1.25
CA LEU A 234 9.84 20.12 0.78
C LEU A 234 9.58 21.51 0.18
N ILE A 235 10.05 22.58 0.84
CA ILE A 235 9.94 23.96 0.34
C ILE A 235 10.73 24.12 -0.96
N ALA A 236 12.00 23.71 -0.97
CA ALA A 236 12.83 23.76 -2.18
C ALA A 236 12.21 22.90 -3.31
N GLY A 237 11.69 21.73 -2.97
CA GLY A 237 11.02 20.85 -3.90
C GLY A 237 9.76 21.47 -4.51
N TYR A 238 8.94 22.13 -3.69
CA TYR A 238 7.74 22.84 -4.14
C TYR A 238 8.07 23.96 -5.12
N LEU A 239 9.18 24.69 -4.90
CA LEU A 239 9.61 25.79 -5.76
C LEU A 239 10.25 25.31 -7.08
N VAL A 240 10.89 24.13 -7.10
CA VAL A 240 11.67 23.66 -8.25
C VAL A 240 10.91 22.66 -9.11
N PHE A 241 10.08 21.79 -8.51
CA PHE A 241 9.45 20.68 -9.22
C PHE A 241 7.92 20.83 -9.24
N ASN A 242 7.36 21.08 -10.43
CA ASN A 242 5.91 21.16 -10.65
C ASN A 242 5.16 19.90 -10.14
N VAL A 243 5.76 18.71 -10.26
CA VAL A 243 5.17 17.46 -9.73
C VAL A 243 4.95 17.51 -8.21
N ILE A 244 5.82 18.19 -7.46
CA ILE A 244 5.68 18.35 -6.01
C ILE A 244 4.58 19.35 -5.70
N GLN A 245 4.57 20.47 -6.41
CA GLN A 245 3.54 21.49 -6.29
C GLN A 245 2.15 20.88 -6.46
N LEU A 246 1.92 20.16 -7.57
CA LEU A 246 0.63 19.50 -7.86
C LEU A 246 0.23 18.50 -6.77
N ARG A 247 1.18 17.72 -6.24
CA ARG A 247 0.90 16.76 -5.15
C ARG A 247 0.54 17.44 -3.83
N ILE A 248 1.16 18.58 -3.53
CA ILE A 248 0.88 19.36 -2.31
C ILE A 248 -0.47 20.08 -2.45
N GLU A 249 -0.75 20.69 -3.61
CA GLU A 249 -2.04 21.33 -3.90
C GLU A 249 -3.19 20.32 -3.85
N ALA A 250 -3.02 19.16 -4.50
CA ALA A 250 -4.00 18.06 -4.46
C ALA A 250 -4.19 17.51 -3.04
N TRP A 251 -3.16 17.53 -2.18
CA TRP A 251 -3.29 17.14 -0.78
C TRP A 251 -4.03 18.20 0.06
N LEU A 252 -3.70 19.48 -0.11
CA LEU A 252 -4.30 20.58 0.66
C LEU A 252 -5.74 20.86 0.26
N ASN A 253 -6.05 20.88 -1.05
CA ASN A 253 -7.39 21.13 -1.55
C ASN A 253 -7.75 20.25 -2.76
N PRO A 254 -8.02 18.94 -2.56
CA PRO A 254 -8.32 18.01 -3.64
C PRO A 254 -9.62 18.34 -4.39
N TRP A 255 -10.48 19.19 -3.84
CA TRP A 255 -11.85 19.40 -4.35
C TRP A 255 -11.91 20.35 -5.54
N GLN A 256 -10.95 21.28 -5.65
CA GLN A 256 -10.92 22.26 -6.74
C GLN A 256 -10.65 21.61 -8.11
N ASP A 257 -9.84 20.55 -8.11
CA ASP A 257 -9.45 19.82 -9.33
C ASP A 257 -9.72 18.31 -9.20
N ALA A 258 -10.92 17.97 -8.72
CA ALA A 258 -11.35 16.61 -8.41
C ALA A 258 -11.39 15.68 -9.64
N ARG A 259 -11.39 16.24 -10.86
CA ARG A 259 -11.47 15.48 -12.12
C ARG A 259 -10.12 15.28 -12.80
N ASN A 260 -9.09 16.07 -12.46
CA ASN A 260 -7.77 15.96 -13.08
C ASN A 260 -6.71 15.57 -12.04
N ASN A 261 -5.92 16.51 -11.51
CA ASN A 261 -4.74 16.20 -10.71
C ASN A 261 -5.08 15.57 -9.35
N SER A 262 -6.28 15.85 -8.82
CA SER A 262 -6.71 15.32 -7.52
C SER A 262 -7.61 14.09 -7.64
N TYR A 263 -7.89 13.60 -8.86
CA TYR A 263 -8.83 12.51 -9.11
C TYR A 263 -8.54 11.27 -8.27
N GLN A 264 -7.27 10.84 -8.23
CA GLN A 264 -6.89 9.63 -7.48
C GLN A 264 -7.18 9.77 -5.98
N ILE A 265 -6.90 10.94 -5.38
CA ILE A 265 -7.13 11.20 -3.95
C ILE A 265 -8.63 11.36 -3.66
N VAL A 266 -9.39 12.04 -4.53
CA VAL A 266 -10.85 12.16 -4.34
C VAL A 266 -11.52 10.79 -4.42
N GLN A 267 -11.17 10.00 -5.44
CA GLN A 267 -11.74 8.65 -5.60
C GLN A 267 -11.26 7.68 -4.53
N SER A 268 -10.08 7.89 -3.94
CA SER A 268 -9.63 7.13 -2.77
C SER A 268 -10.47 7.45 -1.54
N LEU A 269 -10.76 8.73 -1.26
CA LEU A 269 -11.64 9.10 -0.14
C LEU A 269 -13.07 8.57 -0.34
N ILE A 270 -13.61 8.65 -1.56
CA ILE A 270 -14.93 8.08 -1.90
C ILE A 270 -14.92 6.54 -1.76
N ALA A 271 -13.83 5.85 -2.12
CA ALA A 271 -13.69 4.41 -1.87
C ALA A 271 -13.83 4.06 -0.38
N VAL A 272 -13.14 4.80 0.49
CA VAL A 272 -13.22 4.59 1.95
C VAL A 272 -14.63 4.82 2.47
N ALA A 273 -15.28 5.90 2.03
CA ALA A 273 -16.68 6.18 2.35
C ALA A 273 -17.63 5.07 1.84
N ASN A 274 -17.37 4.55 0.64
CA ASN A 274 -18.18 3.52 0.02
C ASN A 274 -18.10 2.19 0.77
N GLY A 275 -16.94 1.87 1.32
CA GLY A 275 -16.73 0.69 2.15
C GLY A 275 -17.39 0.79 3.52
N GLY A 276 -17.53 1.98 4.11
CA GLY A 276 -18.13 2.10 5.43
C GLY A 276 -17.33 1.35 6.50
N LEU A 277 -18.01 0.92 7.57
CA LEU A 277 -17.36 0.18 8.66
C LEU A 277 -17.01 -1.27 8.27
N LEU A 278 -17.89 -1.98 7.56
CA LEU A 278 -17.78 -3.42 7.30
C LEU A 278 -17.34 -3.79 5.88
N GLY A 279 -17.34 -2.83 4.95
CA GLY A 279 -17.00 -3.06 3.55
C GLY A 279 -18.22 -3.36 2.69
N ARG A 280 -18.01 -3.28 1.37
CA ARG A 280 -19.00 -3.72 0.37
C ARG A 280 -19.01 -5.24 0.15
N GLY A 281 -17.99 -5.95 0.64
CA GLY A 281 -17.74 -7.35 0.32
C GLY A 281 -16.70 -7.52 -0.81
N LEU A 282 -15.84 -8.53 -0.65
CA LEU A 282 -14.80 -8.88 -1.63
C LEU A 282 -15.43 -9.21 -2.98
N GLY A 283 -15.05 -8.50 -4.04
CA GLY A 283 -15.65 -8.69 -5.36
C GLY A 283 -16.83 -7.78 -5.71
N LEU A 284 -17.44 -7.16 -4.70
CA LEU A 284 -18.69 -6.40 -4.88
C LEU A 284 -18.45 -4.89 -4.99
N GLY A 285 -17.33 -4.39 -4.46
CA GLY A 285 -16.90 -3.00 -4.61
C GLY A 285 -16.48 -2.62 -6.03
N SER A 286 -16.16 -1.33 -6.23
CA SER A 286 -15.66 -0.80 -7.51
C SER A 286 -14.31 -0.06 -7.37
N PRO A 287 -13.29 -0.66 -6.71
CA PRO A 287 -12.00 -0.01 -6.49
C PRO A 287 -11.20 0.24 -7.77
N ALA A 288 -11.56 -0.43 -8.87
CA ALA A 288 -10.94 -0.23 -10.20
C ALA A 288 -11.20 1.17 -10.79
N VAL A 289 -12.12 1.96 -10.22
CA VAL A 289 -12.30 3.38 -10.53
C VAL A 289 -11.03 4.18 -10.27
N ILE A 290 -10.25 3.80 -9.25
CA ILE A 290 -9.01 4.48 -8.91
C ILE A 290 -7.92 3.99 -9.88
N PRO A 291 -7.28 4.88 -10.68
CA PRO A 291 -6.18 4.49 -11.54
C PRO A 291 -5.06 3.88 -10.71
N VAL A 292 -4.48 2.78 -11.19
CA VAL A 292 -3.33 2.13 -10.54
C VAL A 292 -3.68 1.61 -9.12
N ALA A 293 -4.95 1.25 -8.88
CA ALA A 293 -5.42 0.68 -7.60
C ALA A 293 -4.65 -0.55 -7.10
N HIS A 294 -4.04 -1.31 -8.01
CA HIS A 294 -3.31 -2.54 -7.68
C HIS A 294 -1.92 -2.28 -7.06
N SER A 295 -1.35 -1.08 -7.21
CA SER A 295 -0.12 -0.68 -6.49
C SER A 295 -0.42 0.33 -5.40
N ASP A 296 -0.61 1.61 -5.74
CA ASP A 296 -0.49 2.72 -4.79
C ASP A 296 -1.74 2.89 -3.92
N PHE A 297 -2.90 2.48 -4.45
CA PHE A 297 -4.20 2.61 -3.78
C PHE A 297 -4.80 1.26 -3.33
N ILE A 298 -3.97 0.22 -3.18
CA ILE A 298 -4.47 -1.09 -2.77
C ILE A 298 -5.04 -1.08 -1.35
N PHE A 299 -4.50 -0.22 -0.48
CA PHE A 299 -5.07 -0.02 0.87
C PHE A 299 -6.49 0.52 0.79
N THR A 300 -6.75 1.43 -0.14
CA THR A 300 -8.09 1.98 -0.35
C THR A 300 -9.04 0.98 -0.99
N ALA A 301 -8.54 0.11 -1.87
CA ALA A 301 -9.31 -1.02 -2.35
C ALA A 301 -9.71 -1.99 -1.23
N ILE A 302 -8.80 -2.23 -0.26
CA ILE A 302 -9.10 -3.01 0.95
C ILE A 302 -10.15 -2.29 1.79
N LEU A 303 -10.05 -0.99 2.00
CA LEU A 303 -11.05 -0.20 2.74
C LEU A 303 -12.42 -0.21 2.06
N GLU A 304 -12.49 -0.21 0.72
CA GLU A 304 -13.76 -0.27 -0.01
C GLU A 304 -14.44 -1.64 0.12
N GLU A 305 -13.70 -2.74 -0.03
CA GLU A 305 -14.29 -4.09 -0.04
C GLU A 305 -14.39 -4.73 1.36
N PHE A 306 -13.46 -4.46 2.28
CA PHE A 306 -13.45 -4.99 3.65
C PHE A 306 -13.77 -3.94 4.73
N GLY A 307 -14.00 -2.68 4.33
CA GLY A 307 -14.35 -1.61 5.24
C GLY A 307 -13.19 -1.13 6.10
N VAL A 308 -13.52 -0.20 6.99
CA VAL A 308 -12.61 0.25 8.05
C VAL A 308 -12.19 -0.91 8.96
N ALA A 309 -13.04 -1.92 9.16
CA ALA A 309 -12.70 -3.13 9.90
C ALA A 309 -11.54 -3.91 9.26
N GLY A 310 -11.56 -4.09 7.94
CA GLY A 310 -10.46 -4.68 7.19
C GLY A 310 -9.18 -3.83 7.25
N GLY A 311 -9.33 -2.51 7.14
CA GLY A 311 -8.22 -1.57 7.31
C GLY A 311 -7.57 -1.68 8.70
N LEU A 312 -8.38 -1.73 9.77
CA LEU A 312 -7.93 -1.93 11.14
C LEU A 312 -7.21 -3.27 11.30
N ALA A 313 -7.75 -4.36 10.75
CA ALA A 313 -7.11 -5.68 10.79
C ALA A 313 -5.72 -5.64 10.14
N LEU A 314 -5.59 -5.00 8.98
CA LEU A 314 -4.31 -4.83 8.30
C LEU A 314 -3.33 -3.99 9.14
N VAL A 315 -3.79 -2.87 9.69
CA VAL A 315 -2.97 -2.00 10.55
C VAL A 315 -2.50 -2.76 11.80
N MET A 316 -3.34 -3.59 12.42
CA MET A 316 -2.96 -4.43 13.57
C MET A 316 -1.89 -5.45 13.20
N VAL A 317 -1.98 -6.09 12.03
CA VAL A 317 -0.95 -7.03 11.55
C VAL A 317 0.40 -6.32 11.35
N LEU A 318 0.39 -5.10 10.79
CA LEU A 318 1.60 -4.29 10.62
C LEU A 318 2.15 -3.77 11.96
N ALA A 319 1.28 -3.41 12.91
CA ALA A 319 1.68 -3.04 14.27
C ALA A 319 2.30 -4.24 15.01
N LEU A 320 1.75 -5.45 14.85
CA LEU A 320 2.32 -6.68 15.38
C LEU A 320 3.69 -6.98 14.74
N PHE A 321 3.82 -6.84 13.42
CA PHE A 321 5.11 -6.96 12.74
C PHE A 321 6.14 -5.99 13.31
N THR A 322 5.74 -4.73 13.50
CA THR A 322 6.62 -3.65 13.98
C THR A 322 7.07 -3.88 15.41
N THR A 323 6.15 -4.27 16.30
CA THR A 323 6.48 -4.57 17.70
C THR A 323 7.40 -5.78 17.80
N ARG A 324 7.10 -6.87 17.07
CA ARG A 324 7.97 -8.06 16.99
C ARG A 324 9.35 -7.74 16.45
N GLY A 325 9.44 -6.99 15.36
CA GLY A 325 10.72 -6.60 14.76
C GLY A 325 11.59 -5.74 15.70
N LEU A 326 10.99 -4.81 16.44
CA LEU A 326 11.70 -4.02 17.44
C LEU A 326 12.12 -4.86 18.66
N THR A 327 11.30 -5.84 19.08
CA THR A 327 11.70 -6.80 20.10
C THR A 327 12.91 -7.62 19.66
N ILE A 328 12.93 -8.09 18.41
CA ILE A 328 14.09 -8.80 17.83
C ILE A 328 15.33 -7.91 17.87
N ALA A 329 15.21 -6.62 17.56
CA ALA A 329 16.32 -5.68 17.64
C ALA A 329 16.86 -5.54 19.08
N LEU A 330 15.97 -5.47 20.08
CA LEU A 330 16.36 -5.38 21.49
C LEU A 330 17.07 -6.66 21.97
N CYS A 331 16.64 -7.82 21.51
CA CYS A 331 17.23 -9.12 21.87
C CYS A 331 18.46 -9.50 21.00
N ALA A 332 18.86 -8.68 20.03
CA ALA A 332 19.92 -9.04 19.10
C ALA A 332 21.29 -9.22 19.80
N PRO A 333 22.13 -10.17 19.33
CA PRO A 333 23.37 -10.57 19.99
C PRO A 333 24.54 -9.61 19.76
N ASN A 334 24.42 -8.65 18.84
CA ASN A 334 25.44 -7.62 18.61
C ASN A 334 24.83 -6.34 18.03
N GLN A 335 25.59 -5.25 18.08
CA GLN A 335 25.15 -3.92 17.61
C GLN A 335 24.77 -3.88 16.13
N PHE A 336 25.51 -4.61 15.27
CA PHE A 336 25.18 -4.66 13.83
C PHE A 336 23.80 -5.26 13.61
N GLN A 337 23.55 -6.44 14.18
CA GLN A 337 22.26 -7.12 14.05
C GLN A 337 21.13 -6.33 14.71
N ARG A 338 21.40 -5.65 15.83
CA ARG A 338 20.45 -4.74 16.49
C ARG A 338 20.01 -3.60 15.57
N PHE A 339 20.96 -2.86 15.00
CA PHE A 339 20.63 -1.76 14.09
C PHE A 339 20.01 -2.25 12.78
N LEU A 340 20.45 -3.40 12.28
CA LEU A 340 19.88 -4.02 11.09
C LEU A 340 18.42 -4.40 11.34
N ALA A 341 18.11 -5.13 12.42
CA ALA A 341 16.74 -5.52 12.75
C ALA A 341 15.83 -4.30 12.96
N ALA A 342 16.30 -3.29 13.70
CA ALA A 342 15.53 -2.08 13.90
C ALA A 342 15.33 -1.28 12.60
N GLY A 343 16.36 -1.19 11.75
CA GLY A 343 16.30 -0.52 10.45
C GLY A 343 15.35 -1.20 9.46
N LEU A 344 15.40 -2.54 9.35
CA LEU A 344 14.49 -3.32 8.50
C LEU A 344 13.03 -3.21 8.96
N THR A 345 12.82 -3.25 10.28
CA THR A 345 11.50 -3.05 10.87
C THR A 345 10.98 -1.64 10.61
N SER A 346 11.84 -0.63 10.81
CA SER A 346 11.52 0.78 10.58
C SER A 346 11.21 1.06 9.11
N TYR A 347 11.89 0.39 8.19
CA TYR A 347 11.63 0.42 6.76
C TYR A 347 10.21 -0.02 6.42
N ILE A 348 9.80 -1.22 6.83
CA ILE A 348 8.47 -1.74 6.54
C ILE A 348 7.39 -0.87 7.19
N ALA A 349 7.59 -0.43 8.44
CA ALA A 349 6.64 0.42 9.16
C ALA A 349 6.49 1.80 8.49
N THR A 350 7.61 2.46 8.17
CA THR A 350 7.62 3.79 7.55
C THR A 350 6.97 3.75 6.17
N GLN A 351 7.37 2.81 5.32
CA GLN A 351 6.81 2.68 3.97
C GLN A 351 5.29 2.43 4.03
N SER A 352 4.84 1.57 4.95
CA SER A 352 3.42 1.31 5.15
C SER A 352 2.65 2.55 5.61
N ILE A 353 3.19 3.32 6.56
CA ILE A 353 2.56 4.56 7.05
C ILE A 353 2.50 5.61 5.94
N LEU A 354 3.58 5.80 5.18
CA LEU A 354 3.65 6.78 4.09
C LEU A 354 2.61 6.50 3.01
N ILE A 355 2.50 5.25 2.54
CA ILE A 355 1.55 4.91 1.47
C ILE A 355 0.11 4.92 1.98
N MET A 356 -0.19 4.26 3.10
CA MET A 356 -1.54 4.23 3.65
C MET A 356 -2.00 5.64 4.00
N GLY A 357 -1.18 6.41 4.71
CA GLY A 357 -1.46 7.80 5.06
C GLY A 357 -1.65 8.69 3.83
N GLY A 358 -0.86 8.48 2.76
CA GLY A 358 -1.03 9.17 1.49
C GLY A 358 -2.42 8.98 0.87
N THR A 359 -2.90 7.73 0.83
CA THR A 359 -4.19 7.41 0.19
C THR A 359 -5.42 7.93 0.93
N ILE A 360 -5.30 8.28 2.21
CA ILE A 360 -6.39 8.81 3.05
C ILE A 360 -6.17 10.28 3.46
N ARG A 361 -5.24 10.98 2.78
CA ARG A 361 -4.93 12.41 2.98
C ARG A 361 -4.31 12.75 4.35
N LEU A 362 -3.73 11.79 5.07
CA LEU A 362 -2.91 12.07 6.25
C LEU A 362 -1.58 12.74 5.86
N LEU A 363 -1.00 12.29 4.75
CA LEU A 363 0.25 12.78 4.18
C LEU A 363 0.08 13.03 2.68
N PRO A 364 0.98 13.78 2.04
CA PRO A 364 1.03 13.85 0.58
C PRO A 364 1.29 12.48 -0.05
N LEU A 365 0.73 12.24 -1.24
CA LEU A 365 0.90 10.97 -1.95
C LEU A 365 2.36 10.78 -2.39
N THR A 366 3.01 9.73 -1.89
CA THR A 366 4.44 9.45 -2.12
C THR A 366 4.70 8.48 -3.28
N GLY A 367 3.74 7.63 -3.64
CA GLY A 367 3.89 6.68 -4.77
C GLY A 367 4.82 5.50 -4.48
N VAL A 368 5.00 5.14 -3.21
CA VAL A 368 5.74 3.93 -2.79
C VAL A 368 4.77 2.77 -2.59
N THR A 369 5.23 1.53 -2.79
CA THR A 369 4.37 0.35 -2.64
C THR A 369 4.06 0.03 -1.17
N LEU A 370 2.93 -0.61 -0.87
CA LEU A 370 2.69 -1.21 0.45
C LEU A 370 3.41 -2.56 0.55
N PRO A 371 4.38 -2.73 1.47
CA PRO A 371 5.17 -3.97 1.56
C PRO A 371 4.30 -5.22 1.65
N PHE A 372 4.68 -6.26 0.89
CA PHE A 372 3.98 -7.53 0.72
C PHE A 372 2.59 -7.49 0.06
N ILE A 373 1.87 -6.36 0.09
CA ILE A 373 0.47 -6.27 -0.35
C ILE A 373 0.36 -5.72 -1.77
N SER A 374 0.93 -4.54 -2.03
CA SER A 374 0.84 -3.88 -3.33
C SER A 374 1.54 -4.68 -4.42
N TYR A 375 1.06 -4.51 -5.65
CA TYR A 375 1.81 -4.94 -6.82
C TYR A 375 3.15 -4.20 -6.88
N GLY A 376 4.24 -4.97 -6.98
CA GLY A 376 5.58 -4.43 -6.93
C GLY A 376 6.60 -5.56 -6.80
N GLY A 377 7.04 -6.10 -7.93
CA GLY A 377 7.87 -7.29 -7.98
C GLY A 377 9.18 -7.18 -7.19
N THR A 378 9.99 -6.17 -7.49
CA THR A 378 11.25 -5.94 -6.76
C THR A 378 10.99 -5.61 -5.29
N SER A 379 9.95 -4.84 -4.99
CA SER A 379 9.61 -4.50 -3.60
C SER A 379 9.21 -5.73 -2.77
N LEU A 380 8.48 -6.68 -3.37
CA LEU A 380 8.13 -7.95 -2.73
C LEU A 380 9.39 -8.78 -2.42
N VAL A 381 10.33 -8.89 -3.37
CA VAL A 381 11.59 -9.61 -3.16
C VAL A 381 12.42 -8.95 -2.06
N VAL A 382 12.54 -7.62 -2.06
CA VAL A 382 13.26 -6.86 -1.03
C VAL A 382 12.61 -6.99 0.34
N SER A 383 11.27 -6.95 0.39
CA SER A 383 10.52 -7.15 1.64
C SER A 383 10.70 -8.58 2.17
N ALA A 384 10.69 -9.60 1.30
CA ALA A 384 10.96 -10.98 1.66
C ALA A 384 12.40 -11.18 2.18
N ALA A 385 13.39 -10.56 1.54
CA ALA A 385 14.77 -10.54 2.00
C ALA A 385 14.90 -9.87 3.38
N SER A 386 14.20 -8.75 3.60
CA SER A 386 14.16 -8.06 4.90
C SER A 386 13.58 -8.96 6.00
N ALA A 387 12.48 -9.67 5.70
CA ALA A 387 11.88 -10.62 6.63
C ALA A 387 12.80 -11.83 6.92
N LEU A 388 13.51 -12.35 5.92
CA LEU A 388 14.51 -13.41 6.12
C LEU A 388 15.60 -12.95 7.09
N LEU A 389 16.18 -11.76 6.86
CA LEU A 389 17.22 -11.23 7.74
C LEU A 389 16.72 -11.06 9.18
N LEU A 390 15.49 -10.59 9.37
CA LEU A 390 14.86 -10.54 10.70
C LEU A 390 14.72 -11.92 11.34
N MET A 391 14.28 -12.94 10.58
CA MET A 391 14.17 -14.31 11.09
C MET A 391 15.53 -14.90 11.46
N ILE A 392 16.57 -14.68 10.66
CA ILE A 392 17.95 -15.11 10.97
C ILE A 392 18.44 -14.44 12.27
N ILE A 393 18.21 -13.14 12.43
CA ILE A 393 18.61 -12.41 13.65
C ILE A 393 17.81 -12.90 14.87
N SER A 394 16.53 -13.25 14.69
CA SER A 394 15.67 -13.72 15.79
C SER A 394 16.02 -15.13 16.28
N ASN A 395 16.72 -15.93 15.49
CA ASN A 395 17.10 -17.30 15.83
C ASN A 395 18.36 -17.30 16.72
N GLN A 396 18.20 -16.87 17.97
CA GLN A 396 19.26 -16.83 18.96
C GLN A 396 18.71 -17.18 20.36
N PRO A 397 19.50 -17.86 21.21
CA PRO A 397 19.13 -18.09 22.60
C PRO A 397 18.98 -16.75 23.33
N LYS A 398 17.94 -16.62 24.16
CA LYS A 398 17.62 -15.35 24.88
C LYS A 398 18.76 -14.84 25.75
N ASP A 399 19.63 -15.72 26.22
CA ASP A 399 20.74 -15.39 27.12
C ASP A 399 21.95 -14.74 26.41
N GLN A 400 21.94 -14.69 25.07
CA GLN A 400 23.03 -14.12 24.27
C GLN A 400 22.77 -12.66 23.83
N ALA A 401 21.73 -12.01 24.36
CA ALA A 401 21.42 -10.64 24.00
C ALA A 401 22.57 -9.69 24.41
N ALA A 402 23.05 -8.88 23.46
CA ALA A 402 24.08 -7.89 23.79
C ALA A 402 23.52 -6.85 24.80
N PRO A 403 24.33 -6.31 25.71
CA PRO A 403 23.88 -5.25 26.61
C PRO A 403 23.36 -4.04 25.82
N ILE A 404 22.31 -3.39 26.35
CA ILE A 404 21.72 -2.19 25.78
C ILE A 404 21.94 -1.02 26.73
N ASP A 405 22.78 -0.07 26.33
CA ASP A 405 23.01 1.14 27.12
C ASP A 405 21.77 2.06 27.16
N ARG A 406 20.98 2.08 26.06
CA ARG A 406 19.85 3.01 25.89
C ARG A 406 18.68 2.36 25.17
N THR A 407 17.64 2.01 25.94
CA THR A 407 16.38 1.46 25.41
C THR A 407 15.38 2.54 24.97
N ARG A 408 15.51 3.77 25.49
CA ARG A 408 14.59 4.89 25.20
C ARG A 408 14.41 5.19 23.69
N PRO A 409 15.46 5.20 22.85
CA PRO A 409 15.30 5.44 21.41
C PRO A 409 14.38 4.42 20.72
N TYR A 410 14.51 3.14 21.07
CA TYR A 410 13.70 2.05 20.50
C TYR A 410 12.23 2.18 20.93
N LYS A 411 11.99 2.50 22.21
CA LYS A 411 10.63 2.75 22.71
C LYS A 411 9.98 3.96 22.04
N LEU A 412 10.73 5.05 21.84
CA LEU A 412 10.23 6.25 21.14
C LEU A 412 9.88 5.92 19.68
N VAL A 413 10.79 5.28 18.95
CA VAL A 413 10.56 4.89 17.55
C VAL A 413 9.34 3.96 17.43
N GLY A 414 9.23 2.96 18.31
CA GLY A 414 8.06 2.09 18.37
C GLY A 414 6.77 2.85 18.67
N GLY A 415 6.80 3.78 19.63
CA GLY A 415 5.66 4.63 19.97
C GLY A 415 5.22 5.52 18.80
N VAL A 416 6.16 6.10 18.05
CA VAL A 416 5.88 6.91 16.85
C VAL A 416 5.20 6.07 15.77
N PHE A 417 5.68 4.84 15.52
CA PHE A 417 5.04 3.96 14.55
C PHE A 417 3.63 3.55 14.97
N LEU A 418 3.43 3.18 16.23
CA LEU A 418 2.11 2.84 16.76
C LEU A 418 1.16 4.04 16.70
N ALA A 419 1.64 5.25 16.97
CA ALA A 419 0.86 6.48 16.80
C ALA A 419 0.50 6.74 15.33
N GLY A 420 1.42 6.50 14.39
CA GLY A 420 1.14 6.60 12.96
C GLY A 420 0.06 5.60 12.50
N PHE A 421 0.14 4.35 12.94
CA PHE A 421 -0.88 3.32 12.70
C PHE A 421 -2.24 3.69 13.32
N ALA A 422 -2.25 4.23 14.54
CA ALA A 422 -3.46 4.72 15.18
C ALA A 422 -4.08 5.89 14.40
N ALA A 423 -3.28 6.86 13.95
CA ALA A 423 -3.74 7.99 13.15
C ALA A 423 -4.38 7.54 11.82
N ILE A 424 -3.79 6.55 11.15
CA ILE A 424 -4.35 5.96 9.92
C ILE A 424 -5.72 5.33 10.18
N THR A 425 -5.84 4.60 11.29
CA THR A 425 -7.11 3.98 11.69
C THR A 425 -8.18 5.04 11.99
N MET A 426 -7.84 6.05 12.81
CA MET A 426 -8.75 7.13 13.18
C MET A 426 -9.23 7.91 11.95
N LEU A 427 -8.32 8.22 11.02
CA LEU A 427 -8.67 8.95 9.81
C LEU A 427 -9.48 8.07 8.84
N GLY A 428 -9.21 6.77 8.79
CA GLY A 428 -10.05 5.79 8.10
C GLY A 428 -11.49 5.77 8.65
N ILE A 429 -11.66 5.77 9.97
CA ILE A 429 -12.98 5.90 10.62
C ILE A 429 -13.63 7.25 10.26
N TYR A 430 -12.86 8.35 10.29
CA TYR A 430 -13.38 9.68 9.95
C TYR A 430 -13.95 9.73 8.53
N TRP A 431 -13.21 9.24 7.53
CA TRP A 431 -13.69 9.23 6.14
C TRP A 431 -14.74 8.15 5.86
N GLY A 432 -14.59 6.97 6.45
CA GLY A 432 -15.46 5.82 6.24
C GLY A 432 -16.78 5.87 7.00
N PHE A 433 -16.89 6.68 8.05
CA PHE A 433 -18.10 6.76 8.88
C PHE A 433 -18.60 8.20 9.01
N PHE A 434 -17.80 9.10 9.59
CA PHE A 434 -18.28 10.46 9.92
C PHE A 434 -18.49 11.36 8.70
N ARG A 435 -17.68 11.22 7.65
CA ARG A 435 -17.80 11.99 6.39
C ARG A 435 -18.35 11.19 5.23
N ALA A 436 -18.80 9.95 5.47
CA ALA A 436 -19.20 9.05 4.40
C ALA A 436 -20.36 9.62 3.58
N ASP A 437 -21.43 10.07 4.23
CA ASP A 437 -22.63 10.57 3.55
C ASP A 437 -22.32 11.75 2.62
N ALA A 438 -21.52 12.71 3.10
CA ALA A 438 -21.11 13.88 2.31
C ALA A 438 -20.25 13.50 1.08
N LEU A 439 -19.42 12.45 1.19
CA LEU A 439 -18.60 11.96 0.08
C LEU A 439 -19.42 11.15 -0.93
N LEU A 440 -20.34 10.32 -0.44
CA LEU A 440 -21.20 9.48 -1.27
C LEU A 440 -22.27 10.29 -1.99
N ALA A 441 -22.72 11.42 -1.42
CA ALA A 441 -23.67 12.37 -2.00
C ALA A 441 -23.13 13.17 -3.20
N ARG A 442 -21.83 13.11 -3.47
CA ARG A 442 -21.23 13.91 -4.54
C ARG A 442 -21.69 13.43 -5.92
N GLY A 443 -22.05 14.38 -6.79
CA GLY A 443 -22.46 14.10 -8.17
C GLY A 443 -21.33 13.58 -9.06
N ASP A 444 -20.06 13.73 -8.66
CA ASP A 444 -18.88 13.20 -9.37
C ASP A 444 -18.44 11.81 -8.87
N ASN A 445 -19.30 11.10 -8.13
CA ASN A 445 -19.07 9.74 -7.68
C ASN A 445 -19.48 8.70 -8.76
N PRO A 446 -18.54 8.11 -9.51
CA PRO A 446 -18.85 7.17 -10.59
C PRO A 446 -19.46 5.85 -10.08
N ARG A 447 -19.30 5.53 -8.79
CA ARG A 447 -19.79 4.27 -8.20
C ARG A 447 -21.31 4.17 -8.22
N ARG A 448 -22.02 5.30 -8.21
CA ARG A 448 -23.47 5.37 -8.36
C ARG A 448 -23.92 4.83 -9.71
N ALA A 449 -23.36 5.39 -10.79
CA ALA A 449 -23.64 4.94 -12.15
C ALA A 449 -23.16 3.50 -12.38
N ILE A 450 -22.08 3.06 -11.72
CA ILE A 450 -21.66 1.65 -11.76
C ILE A 450 -22.69 0.74 -11.09
N SER A 451 -23.29 1.15 -9.96
CA SER A 451 -24.35 0.39 -9.29
C SER A 451 -25.59 0.24 -10.18
N ASP A 452 -25.95 1.30 -10.92
CA ASP A 452 -27.10 1.32 -11.85
C ASP A 452 -26.97 0.30 -12.98
N MET A 453 -25.76 -0.18 -13.29
CA MET A 453 -25.59 -1.26 -14.27
C MET A 453 -26.04 -2.62 -13.73
N TYR A 454 -26.09 -2.81 -12.41
CA TYR A 454 -26.41 -4.08 -11.75
C TYR A 454 -27.79 -4.08 -11.12
N VAL A 455 -28.24 -2.93 -10.60
CA VAL A 455 -29.56 -2.77 -9.96
C VAL A 455 -30.49 -2.03 -10.91
N TYR A 456 -31.71 -2.54 -11.07
CA TYR A 456 -32.71 -1.89 -11.90
C TYR A 456 -33.17 -0.58 -11.25
N ARG A 457 -32.99 0.53 -11.96
CA ARG A 457 -33.36 1.87 -11.50
C ARG A 457 -34.83 2.19 -11.82
N GLY A 458 -35.57 2.86 -10.94
CA GLY A 458 -36.98 3.24 -11.18
C GLY A 458 -37.18 4.05 -12.47
N THR A 459 -38.37 3.99 -13.05
CA THR A 459 -38.74 4.69 -14.30
C THR A 459 -39.44 6.01 -14.00
N LEU A 460 -39.03 7.10 -14.66
CA LEU A 460 -39.75 8.38 -14.58
C LEU A 460 -40.91 8.36 -15.58
N LEU A 461 -42.10 8.70 -15.10
CA LEU A 461 -43.33 8.74 -15.87
C LEU A 461 -43.86 10.19 -15.95
N ASP A 462 -44.53 10.52 -17.05
CA ASP A 462 -45.34 11.74 -17.12
C ASP A 462 -46.70 11.56 -16.42
N ARG A 463 -47.52 12.63 -16.41
CA ARG A 463 -48.85 12.62 -15.77
C ARG A 463 -49.84 11.60 -16.36
N ASN A 464 -49.57 11.10 -17.56
CA ASN A 464 -50.40 10.14 -18.29
C ASN A 464 -49.79 8.72 -18.23
N ASN A 465 -48.80 8.49 -17.36
CA ASN A 465 -48.03 7.24 -17.25
C ASN A 465 -47.20 6.87 -18.48
N HIS A 466 -46.83 7.83 -19.33
CA HIS A 466 -45.87 7.58 -20.39
C HIS A 466 -44.44 7.65 -19.86
N PRO A 467 -43.56 6.67 -20.17
CA PRO A 467 -42.20 6.65 -19.70
C PRO A 467 -41.35 7.74 -20.35
N LEU A 468 -40.73 8.56 -19.51
CA LEU A 468 -39.73 9.55 -19.89
C LEU A 468 -38.32 8.94 -19.87
N THR A 469 -38.10 7.99 -18.95
CA THR A 469 -36.86 7.21 -18.84
C THR A 469 -37.17 5.74 -18.67
N ALA A 470 -36.30 4.86 -19.18
CA ALA A 470 -36.41 3.41 -18.99
C ALA A 470 -35.02 2.82 -18.78
N ASN A 471 -34.95 1.53 -18.41
CA ASN A 471 -33.69 0.79 -18.50
C ASN A 471 -33.84 -0.34 -19.51
N SER A 472 -32.79 -0.56 -20.30
CA SER A 472 -32.67 -1.71 -21.20
C SER A 472 -31.45 -2.56 -20.84
N GLY A 473 -31.47 -3.81 -21.30
CA GLY A 473 -30.37 -4.76 -21.11
C GLY A 473 -30.61 -5.76 -19.98
N LEU A 474 -29.51 -6.38 -19.54
CA LEU A 474 -29.49 -7.38 -18.47
C LEU A 474 -28.64 -6.86 -17.30
N ALA A 475 -28.80 -7.44 -16.12
CA ALA A 475 -27.97 -7.13 -14.96
C ALA A 475 -26.48 -7.18 -15.29
N GLY A 476 -25.73 -6.17 -14.84
CA GLY A 476 -24.33 -5.91 -15.18
C GLY A 476 -24.11 -5.14 -16.47
N LYS A 477 -25.15 -4.94 -17.29
CA LYS A 477 -25.13 -4.18 -18.55
C LYS A 477 -26.37 -3.30 -18.71
N TYR A 478 -27.09 -2.98 -17.63
CA TYR A 478 -28.23 -2.08 -17.72
C TYR A 478 -27.77 -0.72 -18.26
N LYS A 479 -28.56 -0.18 -19.18
CA LYS A 479 -28.38 1.16 -19.74
C LYS A 479 -29.62 1.99 -19.44
N ARG A 480 -29.40 3.26 -19.09
CA ARG A 480 -30.46 4.23 -18.88
C ARG A 480 -30.84 4.85 -20.22
N ASP A 481 -32.07 4.63 -20.65
CA ASP A 481 -32.60 5.16 -21.90
C ASP A 481 -33.46 6.41 -21.63
N TYR A 482 -33.19 7.47 -22.37
CA TYR A 482 -33.94 8.73 -22.33
C TYR A 482 -34.87 8.80 -23.53
N LEU A 483 -36.16 8.53 -23.32
CA LEU A 483 -37.14 8.34 -24.40
C LEU A 483 -37.63 9.66 -25.00
N TYR A 484 -37.43 10.78 -24.29
CA TYR A 484 -37.75 12.13 -24.75
C TYR A 484 -36.52 13.05 -24.69
N PRO A 485 -35.60 12.97 -25.69
CA PRO A 485 -34.37 13.77 -25.70
C PRO A 485 -34.54 15.29 -25.53
N PRO A 486 -35.61 15.94 -26.03
CA PRO A 486 -35.81 17.38 -25.82
C PRO A 486 -35.93 17.81 -24.34
N LEU A 487 -36.31 16.89 -23.44
CA LEU A 487 -36.44 17.14 -22.00
C LEU A 487 -35.16 16.84 -21.22
N SER A 488 -34.08 16.42 -21.88
CA SER A 488 -32.81 16.01 -21.23
C SER A 488 -32.20 17.07 -20.32
N ALA A 489 -32.36 18.36 -20.65
CA ALA A 489 -31.87 19.46 -19.80
C ALA A 489 -32.59 19.54 -18.44
N VAL A 490 -33.85 19.08 -18.37
CA VAL A 490 -34.67 19.09 -17.14
C VAL A 490 -34.60 17.75 -16.42
N ILE A 491 -34.79 16.66 -17.17
CA ILE A 491 -34.68 15.29 -16.66
C ILE A 491 -33.27 15.06 -16.07
N GLY A 492 -32.25 15.59 -16.75
CA GLY A 492 -30.85 15.36 -16.43
C GLY A 492 -30.37 14.01 -16.93
N TYR A 493 -29.23 13.57 -16.41
CA TYR A 493 -28.61 12.29 -16.74
C TYR A 493 -27.98 11.63 -15.51
N SER A 494 -27.68 10.34 -15.61
CA SER A 494 -26.80 9.59 -14.70
C SER A 494 -25.73 8.91 -15.55
N ASP A 495 -24.51 9.44 -15.52
CA ASP A 495 -23.39 8.92 -16.32
C ASP A 495 -22.13 8.75 -15.46
N PRO A 496 -21.35 7.66 -15.62
CA PRO A 496 -20.13 7.42 -14.85
C PRO A 496 -19.05 8.50 -15.02
N ASN A 497 -18.99 9.17 -16.17
CA ASN A 497 -17.98 10.17 -16.50
C ASN A 497 -18.48 11.60 -16.23
N TYR A 498 -19.74 11.87 -16.59
CA TYR A 498 -20.30 13.23 -16.49
C TYR A 498 -21.03 13.50 -15.17
N GLY A 499 -21.34 12.45 -14.40
CA GLY A 499 -22.02 12.54 -13.11
C GLY A 499 -23.54 12.49 -13.23
N GLN A 500 -24.23 12.97 -12.20
CA GLN A 500 -25.68 12.93 -12.11
C GLN A 500 -26.28 14.33 -11.95
N THR A 501 -27.36 14.63 -12.69
CA THR A 501 -27.97 15.98 -12.74
C THR A 501 -29.51 15.94 -12.84
N GLY A 502 -30.16 17.11 -12.77
CA GLY A 502 -31.60 17.27 -13.04
C GLY A 502 -32.52 16.54 -12.06
N ILE A 503 -33.69 16.14 -12.56
CA ILE A 503 -34.67 15.33 -11.81
C ILE A 503 -34.08 13.98 -11.42
N GLU A 504 -33.26 13.36 -12.28
CA GLU A 504 -32.56 12.09 -11.99
C GLU A 504 -31.74 12.16 -10.70
N PHE A 505 -31.06 13.28 -10.44
CA PHE A 505 -30.31 13.49 -9.18
C PHE A 505 -31.23 13.77 -7.99
N ARG A 506 -32.27 14.60 -8.17
CA ARG A 506 -33.17 14.99 -7.06
C ARG A 506 -34.07 13.86 -6.59
N MET A 507 -34.43 12.93 -7.48
CA MET A 507 -35.28 11.77 -7.18
C MET A 507 -34.46 10.49 -6.97
N ASP A 508 -33.13 10.56 -6.87
CA ASP A 508 -32.24 9.39 -6.81
C ASP A 508 -32.63 8.40 -5.70
N ASP A 509 -32.96 8.90 -4.51
CA ASP A 509 -33.33 8.06 -3.36
C ASP A 509 -34.61 7.25 -3.63
N TYR A 510 -35.57 7.78 -4.39
CA TYR A 510 -36.78 7.05 -4.78
C TYR A 510 -36.49 6.10 -5.94
N LEU A 511 -35.73 6.55 -6.94
CA LEU A 511 -35.37 5.73 -8.10
C LEU A 511 -34.51 4.52 -7.74
N ARG A 512 -33.76 4.57 -6.64
CA ARG A 512 -33.02 3.43 -6.08
C ARG A 512 -33.81 2.62 -5.04
N GLY A 513 -34.98 3.10 -4.63
CA GLY A 513 -35.76 2.48 -3.55
C GLY A 513 -35.15 2.68 -2.16
N LEU A 514 -34.28 3.67 -1.97
CA LEU A 514 -33.69 4.02 -0.67
C LEU A 514 -34.69 4.75 0.24
N ALA A 515 -35.57 5.59 -0.34
CA ALA A 515 -36.52 6.39 0.42
C ALA A 515 -37.71 5.59 0.97
N GLU A 516 -38.14 4.54 0.25
CA GLU A 516 -39.32 3.74 0.61
C GLU A 516 -39.00 2.53 1.48
N ASN A 517 -37.74 2.08 1.48
CA ASN A 517 -37.32 0.92 2.25
C ASN A 517 -36.78 1.30 3.63
N SER A 518 -36.98 0.41 4.61
CA SER A 518 -36.36 0.58 5.93
C SER A 518 -34.84 0.59 5.82
N ARG A 519 -34.17 1.39 6.66
CA ARG A 519 -32.71 1.45 6.72
C ARG A 519 -32.07 0.07 6.93
N PHE A 520 -32.70 -0.78 7.75
CA PHE A 520 -32.25 -2.15 7.97
C PHE A 520 -32.25 -2.98 6.68
N HIS A 521 -33.31 -2.85 5.86
CA HIS A 521 -33.39 -3.54 4.58
C HIS A 521 -32.26 -3.09 3.64
N VAL A 522 -32.09 -1.77 3.48
CA VAL A 522 -31.01 -1.18 2.66
C VAL A 522 -29.63 -1.65 3.12
N ASP A 523 -29.36 -1.56 4.43
CA ASP A 523 -28.07 -2.00 4.99
C ASP A 523 -27.84 -3.50 4.80
N SER A 524 -28.89 -4.33 4.89
CA SER A 524 -28.81 -5.78 4.66
C SER A 524 -28.49 -6.13 3.21
N VAL A 525 -29.14 -5.45 2.25
CA VAL A 525 -28.90 -5.61 0.82
C VAL A 525 -27.47 -5.16 0.48
N ARG A 526 -27.03 -4.03 1.05
CA ARG A 526 -25.68 -3.52 0.89
C ARG A 526 -24.63 -4.48 1.42
N LEU A 527 -24.88 -5.14 2.55
CA LEU A 527 -23.95 -6.10 3.14
C LEU A 527 -23.89 -7.42 2.36
N LEU A 528 -25.02 -7.90 1.85
CA LEU A 528 -25.12 -9.18 1.12
C LEU A 528 -24.67 -9.07 -0.35
N TYR A 529 -25.04 -7.98 -1.01
CA TYR A 529 -24.90 -7.82 -2.46
C TYR A 529 -23.99 -6.65 -2.87
N GLY A 530 -23.54 -5.83 -1.91
CA GLY A 530 -22.68 -4.68 -2.18
C GLY A 530 -23.39 -3.56 -2.95
N GLN A 531 -24.72 -3.59 -3.02
CA GLN A 531 -25.56 -2.73 -3.86
C GLN A 531 -26.45 -1.83 -3.00
N ASP A 532 -26.75 -0.64 -3.54
CA ASP A 532 -27.65 0.36 -2.95
C ASP A 532 -28.91 0.49 -3.79
#